data_AF-A0A662KD27-F1
#
_entry.id   AF-A0A662KD27-F1
#
_cell.length_a   1.000
_cell.length_b   1.000
_cell.length_c   1.000
_cell.angle_alpha   90.00
_cell.angle_beta   90.00
_cell.angle_gamma   90.00
#
_symmetry.space_group_name_H-M   'P 1'
#
loop_
_entity.id
_entity.type
_entity.pdbx_description
1 polymer ?
#
loop_
_entity_poly.entity_id
_entity_poly.type
_entity_poly.pdbx_seq_one_letter_code
_entity_poly.pdbx_strand_id
1 'polypeptide(L)'
;MVNKFKVYEEITYWMQLKRIVDSYMRKVPKVKELCDRCLKTERWGGRVVLMVVDAAFTSTGLNYFTAVVPKVREFERKFVENGKIKNLKDLAKAEIGVLKEVWKNTRSWNAAKEIALYLSSISSDDRKALREWARESKLEEWHNDPLGRIKGVGLITFQYLRMMGGIDTVMPDKIVKRVI
;
A
#
# COMPACT_ATOMS: atom_id res chain seq x y z
N MET A 1 14.51 -24.91 25.11
CA MET A 1 13.81 -26.04 24.48
C MET A 1 12.42 -25.58 24.09
N VAL A 2 12.17 -25.24 22.82
CA VAL A 2 10.81 -24.97 22.34
C VAL A 2 10.04 -26.29 22.39
N ASN A 3 8.90 -26.30 23.08
CA ASN A 3 8.13 -27.51 23.31
C ASN A 3 7.63 -28.08 21.97
N LYS A 4 8.20 -29.20 21.51
CA LYS A 4 7.88 -29.83 20.21
C LYS A 4 6.38 -30.01 20.01
N PHE A 5 5.62 -30.32 21.06
CA PHE A 5 4.17 -30.48 21.00
C PHE A 5 3.44 -29.20 20.56
N LYS A 6 3.87 -28.03 21.06
CA LYS A 6 3.27 -26.74 20.70
C LYS A 6 3.50 -26.39 19.23
N VAL A 7 4.68 -26.75 18.70
CA VAL A 7 5.01 -26.56 17.28
C VAL A 7 4.14 -27.45 16.38
N TYR A 8 3.88 -28.70 16.77
CA TYR A 8 3.00 -29.61 16.01
C TYR A 8 1.53 -29.16 16.03
N GLU A 9 1.03 -28.67 17.16
CA GLU A 9 -0.32 -28.09 17.25
C GLU A 9 -0.47 -26.85 16.37
N GLU A 10 0.50 -25.94 16.40
CA GLU A 10 0.53 -24.76 15.54
C GLU A 10 0.55 -25.13 14.05
N ILE A 11 1.39 -26.08 13.63
CA ILE A 11 1.45 -26.56 12.24
C ILE A 11 0.09 -27.14 11.81
N THR A 12 -0.54 -27.95 12.66
CA THR A 12 -1.83 -28.58 12.36
C THR A 12 -2.93 -27.53 12.21
N TYR A 13 -2.95 -26.52 13.08
CA TYR A 13 -3.87 -25.39 13.00
C TYR A 13 -3.67 -24.58 11.70
N TRP A 14 -2.42 -24.25 11.36
CA TRP A 14 -2.07 -23.55 10.11
C TRP A 14 -2.54 -24.32 8.87
N MET A 15 -2.37 -25.65 8.85
CA MET A 15 -2.84 -26.50 7.75
C MET A 15 -4.36 -26.47 7.62
N GLN A 16 -5.09 -26.50 8.73
CA GLN A 16 -6.55 -26.41 8.72
C GLN A 16 -7.05 -25.04 8.22
N LEU A 17 -6.48 -23.95 8.76
CA LEU A 17 -6.82 -22.59 8.33
C LEU A 17 -6.54 -22.40 6.84
N LYS A 18 -5.36 -22.81 6.37
CA LYS A 18 -4.99 -22.76 4.96
C LYS A 18 -5.99 -23.54 4.11
N ARG A 19 -6.40 -24.74 4.52
CA ARG A 19 -7.39 -25.55 3.79
C ARG A 19 -8.74 -24.83 3.68
N ILE A 20 -9.19 -24.18 4.75
CA ILE A 20 -10.44 -23.40 4.76
C ILE A 20 -10.32 -22.21 3.81
N VAL A 21 -9.28 -21.40 3.95
CA VAL A 21 -9.04 -20.22 3.09
C VAL A 21 -8.93 -20.63 1.62
N ASP A 22 -8.16 -21.69 1.31
CA ASP A 22 -8.02 -22.22 -0.04
C ASP A 22 -9.36 -22.70 -0.63
N SER A 23 -10.27 -23.21 0.20
CA SER A 23 -11.61 -23.61 -0.24
C SER A 23 -12.48 -22.40 -0.64
N TYR A 24 -12.34 -21.27 0.07
CA TYR A 24 -13.03 -20.03 -0.28
C TYR A 24 -12.37 -19.34 -1.49
N MET A 25 -11.05 -19.30 -1.54
CA MET A 25 -10.29 -18.73 -2.67
C MET A 25 -10.60 -19.43 -3.99
N ARG A 26 -10.81 -20.77 -3.97
CA ARG A 26 -11.24 -21.53 -5.14
C ARG A 26 -12.61 -21.09 -5.70
N LYS A 27 -13.50 -20.55 -4.87
CA LYS A 27 -14.81 -20.03 -5.31
C LYS A 27 -14.68 -18.70 -6.05
N VAL A 28 -13.56 -17.99 -5.87
CA VAL A 28 -13.35 -16.66 -6.45
C VAL A 28 -11.93 -16.56 -7.05
N PRO A 29 -11.63 -17.32 -8.12
CA PRO A 29 -10.27 -17.44 -8.67
C PRO A 29 -9.65 -16.10 -9.09
N LYS A 30 -10.48 -15.13 -9.48
CA LYS A 30 -10.04 -13.76 -9.80
C LYS A 30 -9.39 -13.04 -8.61
N VAL A 31 -9.75 -13.38 -7.37
CA VAL A 31 -9.11 -12.80 -6.18
C VAL A 31 -7.65 -13.21 -6.10
N LYS A 32 -7.33 -14.47 -6.43
CA LYS A 32 -5.94 -14.93 -6.48
C LYS A 32 -5.12 -14.11 -7.48
N GLU A 33 -5.66 -13.89 -8.67
CA GLU A 33 -5.01 -13.05 -9.69
C GLU A 33 -4.77 -11.62 -9.18
N LEU A 34 -5.75 -11.02 -8.49
CA LEU A 34 -5.59 -9.69 -7.90
C LEU A 34 -4.53 -9.66 -6.79
N CYS A 35 -4.48 -10.68 -5.94
CA CYS A 35 -3.44 -10.84 -4.91
C CYS A 35 -2.05 -10.99 -5.55
N ASP A 36 -1.91 -11.88 -6.54
CA ASP A 36 -0.66 -12.13 -7.25
C ASP A 36 -0.13 -10.84 -7.92
N ARG A 37 -1.03 -10.06 -8.52
CA ARG A 37 -0.71 -8.73 -9.09
C ARG A 37 -0.27 -7.74 -8.01
N CYS A 38 -0.92 -7.75 -6.85
CA CYS A 38 -0.51 -6.89 -5.73
C CYS A 38 0.91 -7.24 -5.26
N LEU A 39 1.22 -8.53 -5.10
CA LEU A 39 2.56 -9.03 -4.71
C LEU A 39 3.65 -8.68 -5.73
N LYS A 40 3.27 -8.59 -7.01
CA LYS A 40 4.15 -8.13 -8.08
C LYS A 40 4.28 -6.61 -8.16
N THR A 41 3.61 -5.82 -7.30
CA THR A 41 3.58 -4.35 -7.43
C THR A 41 2.91 -3.92 -8.75
N GLU A 42 1.79 -4.56 -9.10
CA GLU A 42 1.02 -4.29 -10.33
C GLU A 42 -0.38 -3.72 -10.04
N ARG A 43 -0.63 -3.35 -8.78
CA ARG A 43 -1.76 -2.49 -8.41
C ARG A 43 -1.68 -1.20 -9.24
N TRP A 44 -2.82 -0.64 -9.65
CA TRP A 44 -2.86 0.54 -10.52
C TRP A 44 -2.02 0.39 -11.81
N GLY A 45 -1.96 -0.82 -12.36
CA GLY A 45 -1.18 -1.11 -13.58
C GLY A 45 0.33 -0.99 -13.38
N GLY A 46 0.81 -1.08 -12.13
CA GLY A 46 2.23 -0.91 -11.78
C GLY A 46 2.67 0.55 -11.61
N ARG A 47 1.75 1.51 -11.68
CA ARG A 47 2.05 2.94 -11.49
C ARG A 47 2.17 3.24 -10.00
N VAL A 48 3.39 3.28 -9.50
CA VAL A 48 3.69 3.54 -8.08
C VAL A 48 3.23 4.92 -7.62
N VAL A 49 3.21 5.93 -8.51
CA VAL A 49 2.60 7.24 -8.21
C VAL A 49 1.15 7.08 -7.72
N LEU A 50 0.37 6.23 -8.39
CA LEU A 50 -1.04 6.00 -8.01
C LEU A 50 -1.15 5.20 -6.71
N MET A 51 -0.22 4.28 -6.46
CA MET A 51 -0.11 3.55 -5.19
C MET A 51 0.13 4.49 -4.00
N VAL A 52 1.04 5.44 -4.14
CA VAL A 52 1.35 6.45 -3.11
C VAL A 52 0.15 7.36 -2.85
N VAL A 53 -0.51 7.85 -3.91
CA VAL A 53 -1.72 8.67 -3.79
C VAL A 53 -2.87 7.89 -3.13
N ASP A 54 -3.10 6.64 -3.53
CA ASP A 54 -4.10 5.74 -2.94
C ASP A 54 -3.86 5.53 -1.45
N ALA A 55 -2.62 5.27 -1.04
CA ALA A 55 -2.25 5.08 0.35
C ALA A 55 -2.42 6.35 1.20
N ALA A 56 -2.10 7.52 0.64
CA ALA A 56 -2.25 8.80 1.31
C ALA A 56 -3.72 9.27 1.45
N PHE A 57 -4.60 8.81 0.56
CA PHE A 57 -6.04 9.10 0.67
C PHE A 57 -6.74 8.13 1.62
N THR A 58 -6.36 6.85 1.60
CA THR A 58 -6.92 5.82 2.48
C THR A 58 -6.70 6.15 3.96
N SER A 59 -5.64 6.89 4.31
CA SER A 59 -5.36 7.34 5.68
C SER A 59 -6.40 8.29 6.29
N THR A 60 -7.34 8.81 5.49
CA THR A 60 -8.41 9.71 5.95
C THR A 60 -9.60 8.98 6.58
N GLY A 61 -9.68 7.65 6.45
CA GLY A 61 -10.80 6.86 6.97
C GLY A 61 -12.10 6.98 6.17
N LEU A 62 -12.06 7.62 5.00
CA LEU A 62 -13.18 7.65 4.06
C LEU A 62 -13.38 6.30 3.37
N ASN A 63 -14.58 6.10 2.82
CA ASN A 63 -14.90 4.86 2.11
C ASN A 63 -13.96 4.64 0.91
N TYR A 64 -13.30 3.48 0.87
CA TYR A 64 -12.33 3.16 -0.16
C TYR A 64 -12.93 3.16 -1.57
N PHE A 65 -14.05 2.48 -1.76
CA PHE A 65 -14.64 2.26 -3.09
C PHE A 65 -15.39 3.48 -3.62
N THR A 66 -16.06 4.24 -2.75
CA THR A 66 -16.91 5.37 -3.16
C THR A 66 -16.22 6.73 -3.06
N ALA A 67 -15.14 6.86 -2.29
CA ALA A 67 -14.41 8.13 -2.13
C ALA A 67 -12.97 8.05 -2.64
N VAL A 68 -12.18 7.08 -2.19
CA VAL A 68 -10.74 7.01 -2.51
C VAL A 68 -10.50 6.63 -3.97
N VAL A 69 -11.00 5.47 -4.41
CA VAL A 69 -10.77 4.95 -5.77
C VAL A 69 -11.20 5.94 -6.87
N PRO A 70 -12.37 6.59 -6.80
CA PRO A 70 -12.76 7.59 -7.80
C PRO A 70 -11.78 8.76 -7.88
N LYS A 71 -11.23 9.19 -6.74
CA LYS A 71 -10.29 10.33 -6.68
C LYS A 71 -8.89 9.97 -7.12
N VAL A 72 -8.41 8.75 -6.87
CA VAL A 72 -7.15 8.26 -7.47
C VAL A 72 -7.29 8.17 -9.00
N ARG A 73 -8.43 7.70 -9.52
CA ARG A 73 -8.69 7.69 -10.97
C ARG A 73 -8.83 9.09 -11.56
N GLU A 74 -9.41 10.03 -10.83
CA GLU A 74 -9.45 11.43 -11.25
C GLU A 74 -8.04 12.03 -11.35
N PHE A 75 -7.18 11.75 -10.36
CA PHE A 75 -5.77 12.13 -10.38
C PHE A 75 -5.03 11.51 -11.58
N GLU A 76 -5.24 10.22 -11.84
CA GLU A 76 -4.66 9.51 -12.98
C GLU A 76 -4.98 10.20 -14.30
N ARG A 77 -6.26 10.47 -14.57
CA ARG A 77 -6.70 11.17 -15.80
C ARG A 77 -6.14 12.59 -15.91
N LYS A 78 -6.14 13.33 -14.80
CA LYS A 78 -5.73 14.76 -14.80
C LYS A 78 -4.23 14.96 -14.90
N PHE A 79 -3.41 14.04 -14.41
CA PHE A 79 -1.98 14.28 -14.25
C PHE A 79 -1.07 13.17 -14.79
N VAL A 80 -1.50 11.91 -14.76
CA VAL A 80 -0.63 10.78 -15.13
C VAL A 80 -0.80 10.44 -16.61
N GLU A 81 -2.04 10.34 -17.10
CA GLU A 81 -2.32 9.98 -18.50
C GLU A 81 -1.80 11.02 -19.50
N ASN A 82 -1.81 12.31 -19.12
CA ASN A 82 -1.27 13.40 -19.94
C ASN A 82 0.22 13.69 -19.67
N GLY A 83 0.88 12.89 -18.82
CA GLY A 83 2.31 12.98 -18.56
C GLY A 83 2.76 14.19 -17.73
N LYS A 84 1.85 14.91 -17.05
CA LYS A 84 2.22 15.99 -16.11
C LYS A 84 2.96 15.45 -14.88
N ILE A 85 2.63 14.25 -14.43
CA ILE A 85 3.29 13.52 -13.35
C ILE A 85 3.60 12.10 -13.85
N LYS A 86 4.86 11.84 -14.21
CA LYS A 86 5.28 10.55 -14.80
C LYS A 86 5.80 9.56 -13.77
N ASN A 87 6.37 10.07 -12.68
CA ASN A 87 7.05 9.29 -11.65
C ASN A 87 6.94 9.97 -10.27
N LEU A 88 7.50 9.35 -9.24
CA LEU A 88 7.50 9.87 -7.88
C LEU A 88 8.25 11.20 -7.74
N LYS A 89 9.31 11.41 -8.53
CA LYS A 89 10.06 12.68 -8.54
C LYS A 89 9.21 13.84 -9.01
N ASP A 90 8.34 13.64 -10.01
CA ASP A 90 7.39 14.65 -10.47
C ASP A 90 6.31 14.91 -9.41
N LEU A 91 5.78 13.86 -8.77
CA LEU A 91 4.80 13.99 -7.69
C LEU A 91 5.37 14.80 -6.52
N ALA A 92 6.60 14.51 -6.11
CA ALA A 92 7.30 15.22 -5.03
C ALA A 92 7.44 16.73 -5.33
N LYS A 93 7.53 17.13 -6.60
CA LYS A 93 7.66 18.52 -7.04
C LYS A 93 6.33 19.21 -7.34
N ALA A 94 5.26 18.46 -7.56
CA ALA A 94 3.97 19.00 -7.98
C ALA A 94 3.40 20.03 -6.99
N GLU A 95 2.79 21.10 -7.50
CA GLU A 95 2.22 22.15 -6.67
C GLU A 95 0.94 21.68 -5.95
N ILE A 96 0.90 21.88 -4.64
CA ILE A 96 -0.24 21.44 -3.81
C ILE A 96 -1.55 22.12 -4.25
N GLY A 97 -1.50 23.39 -4.68
CA GLY A 97 -2.66 24.12 -5.15
C GLY A 97 -3.38 23.39 -6.29
N VAL A 98 -2.61 22.90 -7.26
CA VAL A 98 -3.10 22.12 -8.41
C VAL A 98 -3.62 20.75 -7.96
N LEU A 99 -2.88 20.05 -7.09
CA LEU A 99 -3.31 18.74 -6.57
C LEU A 99 -4.64 18.83 -5.79
N LYS A 100 -4.90 19.95 -5.12
CA LYS A 100 -6.14 20.22 -4.39
C LYS A 100 -7.39 20.34 -5.27
N GLU A 101 -7.25 20.38 -6.58
CA GLU A 101 -8.39 20.24 -7.49
C GLU A 101 -9.02 18.84 -7.42
N VAL A 102 -8.21 17.81 -7.16
CA VAL A 102 -8.70 16.42 -7.03
C VAL A 102 -9.14 16.12 -5.61
N TRP A 103 -8.30 16.45 -4.62
CA TRP A 103 -8.51 16.10 -3.22
C TRP A 103 -8.21 17.29 -2.30
N LYS A 104 -9.18 17.75 -1.52
CA LYS A 104 -9.04 19.01 -0.76
C LYS A 104 -8.10 18.92 0.44
N ASN A 105 -7.88 17.71 0.98
CA ASN A 105 -7.09 17.52 2.19
C ASN A 105 -5.59 17.73 1.93
N THR A 106 -5.03 18.84 2.43
CA THR A 106 -3.61 19.17 2.29
C THR A 106 -2.70 18.15 2.99
N ARG A 107 -3.11 17.57 4.12
CA ARG A 107 -2.30 16.61 4.88
C ARG A 107 -2.04 15.34 4.05
N SER A 108 -3.04 14.83 3.34
CA SER A 108 -2.87 13.71 2.40
C SER A 108 -1.85 14.02 1.32
N TRP A 109 -1.89 15.23 0.75
CA TRP A 109 -0.92 15.62 -0.28
C TRP A 109 0.50 15.77 0.27
N ASN A 110 0.66 16.35 1.45
CA ASN A 110 1.98 16.44 2.08
C ASN A 110 2.56 15.04 2.32
N ALA A 111 1.77 14.11 2.87
CA ALA A 111 2.19 12.73 3.04
C ALA A 111 2.57 12.08 1.70
N ALA A 112 1.75 12.21 0.66
CA ALA A 112 2.03 11.65 -0.66
C ALA A 112 3.33 12.21 -1.25
N LYS A 113 3.55 13.53 -1.15
CA LYS A 113 4.75 14.20 -1.66
C LYS A 113 6.01 13.82 -0.88
N GLU A 114 5.94 13.74 0.43
CA GLU A 114 7.07 13.33 1.28
C GLU A 114 7.43 11.86 1.05
N ILE A 115 6.42 10.96 0.92
CA ILE A 115 6.65 9.56 0.55
C ILE A 115 7.32 9.48 -0.82
N ALA A 116 6.80 10.22 -1.81
CA ALA A 116 7.34 10.23 -3.16
C ALA A 116 8.78 10.76 -3.19
N LEU A 117 9.07 11.83 -2.43
CA LEU A 117 10.40 12.38 -2.29
C LEU A 117 11.37 11.33 -1.74
N TYR A 118 11.01 10.68 -0.64
CA TYR A 118 11.84 9.64 -0.02
C TYR A 118 12.06 8.45 -0.95
N LEU A 119 11.01 7.86 -1.52
CA LEU A 119 11.17 6.70 -2.41
C LEU A 119 11.98 7.05 -3.67
N SER A 120 11.80 8.24 -4.23
CA SER A 120 12.58 8.69 -5.40
C SER A 120 14.07 8.91 -5.12
N SER A 121 14.49 8.98 -3.85
CA SER A 121 15.91 9.03 -3.47
C SER A 121 16.56 7.64 -3.39
N ILE A 122 15.77 6.57 -3.26
CA ILE A 122 16.24 5.19 -3.24
C ILE A 122 16.57 4.71 -4.66
N SER A 123 15.68 4.96 -5.62
CA SER A 123 15.88 4.60 -7.02
C SER A 123 15.11 5.53 -7.97
N SER A 124 15.63 5.70 -9.19
CA SER A 124 14.92 6.37 -10.28
C SER A 124 13.82 5.50 -10.90
N ASP A 125 13.85 4.19 -10.68
CA ASP A 125 12.77 3.27 -10.99
C ASP A 125 11.84 3.17 -9.77
N ASP A 126 10.66 3.78 -9.88
CA ASP A 126 9.71 3.85 -8.77
C ASP A 126 9.29 2.45 -8.26
N ARG A 127 9.16 1.45 -9.16
CA ARG A 127 8.78 0.08 -8.77
C ARG A 127 9.90 -0.57 -7.99
N LYS A 128 11.14 -0.40 -8.44
CA LYS A 128 12.32 -0.88 -7.71
C LYS A 128 12.41 -0.21 -6.34
N ALA A 129 12.29 1.12 -6.27
CA ALA A 129 12.34 1.89 -5.02
C ALA A 129 11.31 1.41 -3.99
N LEU A 130 10.05 1.25 -4.39
CA LEU A 130 9.00 0.79 -3.48
C LEU A 130 9.26 -0.63 -2.97
N ARG A 131 9.70 -1.53 -3.85
CA ARG A 131 9.99 -2.93 -3.48
C ARG A 131 11.20 -3.05 -2.56
N GLU A 132 12.27 -2.29 -2.84
CA GLU A 132 13.46 -2.24 -2.00
C GLU A 132 13.13 -1.71 -0.62
N TRP A 133 12.46 -0.55 -0.53
CA TRP A 133 12.02 -0.03 0.76
C TRP A 133 11.13 -1.03 1.51
N ALA A 134 10.12 -1.61 0.84
CA ALA A 134 9.17 -2.51 1.49
C ALA A 134 9.85 -3.76 2.07
N ARG A 135 10.86 -4.29 1.38
CA ARG A 135 11.66 -5.45 1.83
C ARG A 135 12.52 -5.14 3.06
N GLU A 136 13.14 -3.97 3.10
CA GLU A 136 14.00 -3.58 4.24
C GLU A 136 13.18 -3.05 5.44
N SER A 137 11.97 -2.56 5.20
CA SER A 137 11.11 -1.99 6.23
C SER A 137 10.61 -3.03 7.24
N LYS A 138 10.63 -2.66 8.53
CA LYS A 138 10.16 -3.50 9.65
C LYS A 138 8.91 -2.91 10.29
N LEU A 139 7.99 -3.77 10.72
CA LEU A 139 6.71 -3.34 11.29
C LEU A 139 6.85 -2.92 12.76
N GLU A 140 7.66 -3.66 13.51
CA GLU A 140 7.86 -3.53 14.95
C GLU A 140 8.38 -2.13 15.32
N GLU A 141 9.18 -1.56 14.43
CA GLU A 141 9.84 -0.25 14.60
C GLU A 141 9.45 0.72 13.47
N TRP A 142 8.26 0.58 12.91
CA TRP A 142 7.82 1.38 11.76
C TRP A 142 7.92 2.89 12.00
N HIS A 143 7.73 3.35 13.25
CA HIS A 143 7.82 4.76 13.63
C HIS A 143 9.26 5.31 13.60
N ASN A 144 10.28 4.44 13.54
CA ASN A 144 11.69 4.83 13.34
C ASN A 144 12.09 4.80 11.87
N ASP A 145 11.32 4.10 11.02
CA ASP A 145 11.54 4.06 9.58
C ASP A 145 11.43 5.47 8.96
N PRO A 146 12.30 5.84 8.01
CA PRO A 146 12.22 7.15 7.36
C PRO A 146 10.84 7.45 6.76
N LEU A 147 10.18 6.46 6.15
CA LEU A 147 8.83 6.62 5.61
C LEU A 147 7.78 6.68 6.74
N GLY A 148 7.95 5.90 7.80
CA GLY A 148 7.02 5.90 8.93
C GLY A 148 7.06 7.17 9.79
N ARG A 149 8.17 7.92 9.78
CA ARG A 149 8.30 9.23 10.45
C ARG A 149 7.64 10.39 9.71
N ILE A 150 7.22 10.18 8.45
CA ILE A 150 6.58 11.21 7.64
C ILE A 150 5.27 11.66 8.30
N LYS A 151 5.09 12.97 8.42
CA LYS A 151 3.89 13.52 9.05
C LYS A 151 2.66 13.18 8.22
N GLY A 152 1.75 12.40 8.80
CA GLY A 152 0.55 11.93 8.11
C GLY A 152 0.64 10.50 7.59
N VAL A 153 1.80 9.85 7.71
CA VAL A 153 1.91 8.40 7.59
C VAL A 153 1.63 7.78 8.95
N GLY A 154 0.64 6.89 8.98
CA GLY A 154 0.38 6.02 10.13
C GLY A 154 0.62 4.56 9.76
N LEU A 155 0.47 3.68 10.75
CA LEU A 155 0.63 2.22 10.61
C LEU A 155 -0.13 1.65 9.41
N ILE A 156 -1.37 2.11 9.19
CA ILE A 156 -2.21 1.65 8.07
C ILE A 156 -1.56 1.99 6.73
N THR A 157 -1.14 3.24 6.54
CA THR A 157 -0.46 3.69 5.31
C THR A 157 0.86 2.96 5.12
N PHE A 158 1.63 2.79 6.19
CA PHE A 158 2.90 2.07 6.18
C PHE A 158 2.72 0.61 5.71
N GLN A 159 1.80 -0.12 6.36
CA GLN A 159 1.47 -1.50 5.98
C GLN A 159 0.90 -1.60 4.57
N TYR A 160 0.03 -0.67 4.17
CA TYR A 160 -0.58 -0.68 2.85
C TYR A 160 0.46 -0.48 1.74
N LEU A 161 1.45 0.40 1.96
CA LEU A 161 2.59 0.56 1.06
C LEU A 161 3.49 -0.70 1.04
N ARG A 162 3.72 -1.37 2.18
CA ARG A 162 4.45 -2.65 2.21
C ARG A 162 3.75 -3.72 1.37
N MET A 163 2.42 -3.82 1.48
CA MET A 163 1.62 -4.71 0.63
C MET A 163 1.80 -4.41 -0.84
N MET A 164 1.72 -3.12 -1.24
CA MET A 164 1.93 -2.71 -2.63
C MET A 164 3.37 -2.92 -3.10
N GLY A 165 4.34 -2.82 -2.19
CA GLY A 165 5.75 -3.16 -2.42
C GLY A 165 6.01 -4.67 -2.52
N GLY A 166 4.98 -5.50 -2.40
CA GLY A 166 5.06 -6.94 -2.62
C GLY A 166 5.32 -7.78 -1.37
N ILE A 167 5.19 -7.19 -0.18
CA ILE A 167 5.25 -7.94 1.07
C ILE A 167 3.91 -8.62 1.30
N ASP A 168 3.93 -9.93 1.48
CA ASP A 168 2.76 -10.71 1.86
C ASP A 168 2.44 -10.47 3.33
N THR A 169 1.70 -9.38 3.57
CA THR A 169 1.29 -8.93 4.90
C THR A 169 -0.16 -8.47 4.86
N VAL A 170 -0.75 -8.36 6.04
CA VAL A 170 -2.11 -7.87 6.22
C VAL A 170 -2.11 -6.41 6.68
N MET A 171 -3.04 -5.62 6.13
CA MET A 171 -3.34 -4.28 6.63
C MET A 171 -4.22 -4.38 7.89
N PRO A 172 -3.88 -3.69 8.99
CA PRO A 172 -4.70 -3.69 10.20
C PRO A 172 -5.98 -2.86 9.96
N ASP A 173 -7.00 -3.52 9.42
CA ASP A 173 -8.31 -2.94 9.12
C ASP A 173 -9.41 -3.47 10.05
N LYS A 174 -10.47 -2.68 10.25
CA LYS A 174 -11.61 -3.05 11.11
C LYS A 174 -12.34 -4.30 10.61
N ILE A 175 -12.41 -4.53 9.30
CA ILE A 175 -13.04 -5.71 8.71
C ILE A 175 -12.14 -6.92 8.93
N VAL A 176 -10.84 -6.77 8.71
CA VAL A 176 -9.85 -7.82 8.97
C VAL A 176 -9.94 -8.27 10.43
N LYS A 177 -9.98 -7.33 11.38
CA LYS A 177 -10.11 -7.65 12.81
C LYS A 177 -11.40 -8.42 13.17
N ARG A 178 -12.44 -8.40 12.34
CA ARG A 178 -13.68 -9.16 12.61
C ARG A 178 -13.58 -10.63 12.19
N VAL A 179 -12.55 -11.02 11.45
CA VAL A 179 -12.41 -12.36 10.86
C VAL A 179 -11.17 -13.12 11.34
N ILE A 180 -10.35 -12.51 12.18
CA ILE A 180 -9.23 -13.10 12.93
C ILE A 180 -9.49 -12.93 14.42
#